data_AF-A0A7V5JH73-F1
#
_entry.id   AF-A0A7V5JH73-F1
#
_cell.length_a   1.000
_cell.length_b   1.000
_cell.length_c   1.000
_cell.angle_alpha   90.00
_cell.angle_beta   90.00
_cell.angle_gamma   90.00
#
_symmetry.space_group_name_H-M   'P 1'
#
loop_
_entity.id
_entity.type
_entity.pdbx_description
1 polymer ?
#
loop_
_entity_poly.entity_id
_entity_poly.type
_entity_poly.pdbx_seq_one_letter_code
_entity_poly.pdbx_strand_id
1 'polypeptide(L)'
;MQELLALIESRTAGITAWAGENRWIVQVFFVVLAALLASYLQKRLLAAAYRRLQQTRTPWDDALLAALQRPLTVLIWIIGIAAAADIVYQETQAPLFSFVDPVRDVSVIAVVTWFLLRLIRNVEQNLLRPEVLEEKPYDRTTIDALGKILRASVIITGVLVAMQTLGYSISGVLAFG
;
A
#
# COMPACT_ATOMS: atom_id res chain seq x y z
N MET A 1 -19.25 23.08 -44.35
CA MET A 1 -18.00 23.19 -43.55
C MET A 1 -18.20 24.06 -42.29
N GLN A 2 -18.78 25.27 -42.41
CA GLN A 2 -19.09 26.13 -41.25
C GLN A 2 -20.14 25.53 -40.28
N GLU A 3 -21.18 24.84 -40.79
CA GLU A 3 -22.15 24.15 -39.92
C GLU A 3 -21.53 22.99 -39.13
N LEU A 4 -20.52 22.32 -39.69
CA LEU A 4 -19.82 21.22 -39.02
C LEU A 4 -18.95 21.76 -37.87
N LEU A 5 -18.33 22.93 -38.06
CA LEU A 5 -17.55 23.62 -37.02
C LEU A 5 -18.45 24.14 -35.90
N ALA A 6 -19.60 24.73 -36.23
CA ALA A 6 -20.58 25.18 -35.23
C ALA A 6 -21.14 24.01 -34.39
N LEU A 7 -21.34 22.84 -35.00
CA LEU A 7 -21.83 21.64 -34.32
C LEU A 7 -20.75 20.99 -33.43
N ILE A 8 -19.47 21.12 -33.79
CA ILE A 8 -18.35 20.71 -32.94
C ILE A 8 -18.23 21.68 -31.75
N GLU A 9 -18.26 22.99 -31.98
CA GLU A 9 -18.17 24.00 -30.93
C GLU A 9 -19.31 23.90 -29.91
N SER A 10 -20.55 23.67 -30.35
CA SER A 10 -21.69 23.50 -29.43
C SER A 10 -21.59 22.22 -28.60
N ARG A 11 -21.05 21.14 -29.19
CA ARG A 11 -20.79 19.87 -28.48
C ARG A 11 -19.66 20.02 -27.47
N THR A 12 -18.57 20.71 -27.83
CA THR A 12 -17.44 20.95 -26.92
C THR A 12 -17.83 21.90 -25.79
N ALA A 13 -18.61 22.94 -26.07
CA ALA A 13 -19.09 23.89 -25.06
C ALA A 13 -19.97 23.21 -24.00
N GLY A 14 -20.84 22.28 -24.41
CA GLY A 14 -21.64 21.47 -23.47
C GLY A 14 -20.79 20.55 -22.60
N ILE A 15 -19.75 19.93 -23.17
CA ILE A 15 -18.81 19.07 -22.43
C ILE A 15 -17.98 19.90 -21.43
N THR A 16 -17.48 21.07 -21.82
CA THR A 16 -16.69 21.94 -20.95
C THR A 16 -17.53 22.60 -19.86
N ALA A 17 -18.78 22.96 -20.14
CA ALA A 17 -19.69 23.52 -19.15
C ALA A 17 -20.10 22.47 -18.10
N TRP A 18 -20.46 21.26 -18.55
CA TRP A 18 -20.78 20.14 -17.66
C TRP A 18 -19.57 19.68 -16.83
N ALA A 19 -18.37 19.64 -17.44
CA ALA A 19 -17.12 19.31 -16.75
C ALA A 19 -16.65 20.40 -15.78
N GLY A 20 -17.05 21.66 -16.00
CA GLY A 20 -16.77 22.76 -15.09
C GLY A 20 -17.58 22.66 -13.79
N GLU A 21 -18.87 22.32 -13.89
CA GLU A 21 -19.77 22.17 -12.75
C GLU A 21 -19.54 20.85 -11.98
N ASN A 22 -19.11 19.79 -12.66
CA ASN A 22 -18.84 18.47 -12.08
C ASN A 22 -17.35 18.13 -12.00
N ARG A 23 -16.49 19.16 -11.90
CA ARG A 23 -15.03 19.00 -11.94
C ARG A 23 -14.52 18.01 -10.90
N TRP A 24 -15.11 17.99 -9.70
CA TRP A 24 -14.75 17.06 -8.64
C TRP A 24 -15.03 15.59 -9.00
N ILE A 25 -16.14 15.31 -9.71
CA ILE A 25 -16.46 13.95 -10.19
C ILE A 25 -15.40 13.47 -11.17
N VAL A 26 -14.98 14.35 -12.08
CA VAL A 26 -13.92 14.07 -13.05
C VAL A 26 -12.59 13.80 -12.33
N GLN A 27 -12.25 14.59 -11.30
CA GLN A 27 -11.05 14.37 -10.47
C GLN A 27 -11.09 13.02 -9.75
N VAL A 28 -12.20 12.68 -9.08
CA VAL A 28 -12.38 11.38 -8.41
C VAL A 28 -12.24 10.23 -9.41
N PHE A 29 -12.85 10.35 -10.59
CA PHE A 29 -12.73 9.34 -11.64
C PHE A 29 -11.28 9.11 -12.05
N PHE A 30 -10.50 10.18 -12.28
CA PHE A 30 -9.09 10.06 -12.63
C PHE A 30 -8.23 9.48 -11.49
N VAL A 31 -8.51 9.83 -10.23
CA VAL A 31 -7.81 9.24 -9.07
C VAL A 31 -8.08 7.74 -8.97
N VAL A 32 -9.35 7.31 -9.08
CA VAL A 32 -9.72 5.89 -9.05
C VAL A 32 -9.12 5.15 -10.24
N LEU A 33 -9.17 5.74 -11.44
CA LEU A 33 -8.55 5.18 -12.63
C LEU A 33 -7.04 5.02 -12.46
N ALA A 34 -6.36 6.04 -11.92
CA ALA A 34 -4.93 5.98 -11.64
C ALA A 34 -4.58 4.91 -10.60
N ALA A 35 -5.38 4.76 -9.54
CA ALA A 35 -5.20 3.71 -8.53
C ALA A 35 -5.38 2.30 -9.13
N LEU A 36 -6.40 2.11 -9.99
CA LEU A 36 -6.63 0.86 -10.72
C LEU A 36 -5.46 0.53 -11.65
N LEU A 37 -5.00 1.52 -12.44
CA LEU A 37 -3.86 1.37 -13.33
C LEU A 37 -2.58 1.05 -12.54
N ALA A 38 -2.34 1.74 -11.43
CA ALA A 38 -1.20 1.48 -10.55
C ALA A 38 -1.26 0.06 -9.99
N SER A 39 -2.42 -0.41 -9.51
CA SER A 39 -2.60 -1.78 -9.00
C SER A 39 -2.36 -2.82 -10.09
N TYR A 40 -2.86 -2.58 -11.31
CA TYR A 40 -2.62 -3.45 -12.46
C TYR A 40 -1.13 -3.50 -12.86
N LEU A 41 -0.50 -2.33 -12.97
CA LEU A 41 0.90 -2.20 -13.35
C LEU A 41 1.81 -2.84 -12.30
N GLN A 42 1.55 -2.59 -11.02
CA GLN A 42 2.26 -3.20 -9.89
C GLN A 42 2.24 -4.73 -9.96
N LYS A 43 1.06 -5.34 -10.19
CA LYS A 43 0.96 -6.80 -10.36
C LYS A 43 1.78 -7.29 -11.56
N ARG A 44 1.74 -6.57 -12.67
CA ARG A 44 2.49 -6.92 -13.89
C ARG A 44 4.00 -6.80 -13.70
N LEU A 45 4.47 -5.74 -13.05
CA LEU A 45 5.89 -5.50 -12.75
C LEU A 45 6.42 -6.54 -11.77
N LEU A 46 5.70 -6.83 -10.69
CA LEU A 46 6.11 -7.87 -9.74
C LEU A 46 6.10 -9.27 -10.36
N ALA A 47 5.13 -9.60 -11.20
CA ALA A 47 5.13 -10.87 -11.93
C ALA A 47 6.31 -10.96 -12.91
N ALA A 48 6.68 -9.86 -13.56
CA ALA A 48 7.86 -9.80 -14.42
C ALA A 48 9.16 -9.93 -13.62
N ALA A 49 9.26 -9.26 -12.47
CA ALA A 49 10.40 -9.35 -11.58
C ALA A 49 10.57 -10.77 -11.01
N TYR A 50 9.47 -11.40 -10.58
CA TYR A 50 9.47 -12.79 -10.10
C TYR A 50 9.98 -13.76 -11.16
N ARG A 51 9.57 -13.61 -12.42
CA ARG A 51 10.09 -14.44 -13.54
C ARG A 51 11.59 -14.27 -13.78
N ARG A 52 12.12 -13.05 -13.59
CA ARG A 52 13.57 -12.79 -13.71
C ARG A 52 14.34 -13.36 -12.53
N LEU A 53 13.79 -13.24 -11.33
CA LEU A 53 14.41 -13.71 -10.10
C LEU A 53 14.49 -15.24 -10.01
N GLN A 54 13.58 -15.98 -10.66
CA GLN A 54 13.74 -17.44 -10.83
C GLN A 54 15.03 -17.86 -11.56
N GLN A 55 15.68 -16.94 -12.29
CA GLN A 55 16.97 -17.21 -12.94
C GLN A 55 18.16 -17.01 -11.99
N THR A 56 17.96 -16.35 -10.85
CA THR A 56 18.98 -16.06 -9.83
C THR A 56 18.68 -16.83 -8.54
N ARG A 57 19.63 -17.60 -8.02
CA ARG A 57 19.45 -18.39 -6.78
C ARG A 57 19.61 -17.56 -5.51
N THR A 58 18.85 -16.47 -5.34
CA THR A 58 18.93 -15.61 -4.14
C THR A 58 17.68 -15.77 -3.26
N PRO A 59 17.73 -16.55 -2.16
CA PRO A 59 16.56 -16.81 -1.31
C PRO A 59 15.99 -15.55 -0.64
N TRP A 60 16.78 -14.49 -0.53
CA TRP A 60 16.40 -13.20 0.06
C TRP A 60 15.45 -12.40 -0.85
N ASP A 61 15.75 -12.34 -2.15
CA ASP A 61 14.97 -11.56 -3.10
C ASP A 61 13.59 -12.19 -3.34
N ASP A 62 13.55 -13.52 -3.42
CA ASP A 62 12.30 -14.27 -3.52
C ASP A 62 11.39 -14.05 -2.31
N ALA A 63 11.97 -14.04 -1.09
CA ALA A 63 11.23 -13.77 0.13
C ALA A 63 10.63 -12.36 0.11
N LEU A 64 11.41 -11.37 -0.34
CA LEU A 64 11.01 -9.98 -0.44
C LEU A 64 9.87 -9.77 -1.44
N LEU A 65 10.01 -10.26 -2.67
CA LEU A 65 8.96 -10.12 -3.68
C LEU A 65 7.67 -10.82 -3.27
N ALA A 66 7.77 -12.04 -2.73
CA ALA A 66 6.62 -12.80 -2.25
C ALA A 66 5.95 -12.12 -1.04
N ALA A 67 6.71 -11.38 -0.23
CA ALA A 67 6.18 -10.60 0.88
C ALA A 67 5.48 -9.33 0.40
N LEU A 68 6.07 -8.62 -0.56
CA LEU A 68 5.65 -7.29 -0.99
C LEU A 68 4.35 -7.27 -1.81
N GLN A 69 4.06 -8.33 -2.57
CA GLN A 69 2.98 -8.32 -3.57
C GLN A 69 1.60 -7.96 -3.01
N ARG A 70 1.20 -8.54 -1.88
CA ARG A 70 -0.13 -8.28 -1.29
C ARG A 70 -0.19 -6.93 -0.54
N PRO A 71 0.76 -6.60 0.37
CA PRO A 71 0.81 -5.31 1.04
C PRO A 71 0.80 -4.12 0.08
N LEU A 72 1.58 -4.18 -1.00
CA LEU A 72 1.63 -3.09 -1.97
C LEU A 72 0.30 -2.89 -2.71
N THR A 73 -0.41 -3.97 -3.01
CA THR A 73 -1.76 -3.88 -3.61
C THR A 73 -2.72 -3.15 -2.67
N VAL A 74 -2.71 -3.52 -1.38
CA VAL A 74 -3.58 -2.91 -0.36
C VAL A 74 -3.22 -1.44 -0.14
N LEU A 75 -1.92 -1.10 -0.13
CA LEU A 75 -1.45 0.27 0.01
C LEU A 75 -1.97 1.18 -1.11
N ILE A 76 -1.92 0.71 -2.37
CA ILE A 76 -2.44 1.46 -3.52
C ILE A 76 -3.95 1.73 -3.36
N TRP A 77 -4.71 0.75 -2.89
CA TRP A 77 -6.15 0.92 -2.63
C TRP A 77 -6.44 1.90 -1.50
N ILE A 78 -5.70 1.82 -0.38
CA ILE A 78 -5.86 2.77 0.74
C ILE A 78 -5.60 4.20 0.26
N ILE A 79 -4.49 4.44 -0.45
CA ILE A 79 -4.13 5.77 -0.94
C ILE A 79 -5.15 6.26 -1.97
N GLY A 80 -5.57 5.41 -2.91
CA GLY A 80 -6.55 5.76 -3.94
C GLY A 80 -7.92 6.11 -3.37
N ILE A 81 -8.41 5.33 -2.40
CA ILE A 81 -9.69 5.58 -1.73
C ILE A 81 -9.60 6.83 -0.86
N ALA A 82 -8.53 7.01 -0.09
CA ALA A 82 -8.35 8.20 0.74
C ALA A 82 -8.28 9.47 -0.12
N ALA A 83 -7.51 9.46 -1.21
CA ALA A 83 -7.43 10.60 -2.13
C ALA A 83 -8.78 10.92 -2.79
N ALA A 84 -9.57 9.90 -3.16
CA ALA A 84 -10.92 10.12 -3.67
C ALA A 84 -11.85 10.70 -2.60
N ALA A 85 -11.75 10.21 -1.36
CA ALA A 85 -12.52 10.70 -0.22
C ALA A 85 -12.16 12.15 0.13
N ASP A 86 -10.89 12.55 0.05
CA ASP A 86 -10.44 13.92 0.28
C ASP A 86 -11.04 14.90 -0.73
N ILE A 87 -11.12 14.51 -2.01
CA ILE A 87 -11.78 15.34 -3.05
C ILE A 87 -13.27 15.53 -2.73
N VAL A 88 -13.94 14.43 -2.35
CA VAL A 88 -15.36 14.49 -1.97
C VAL A 88 -15.57 15.33 -0.71
N TYR A 89 -14.64 15.26 0.26
CA TYR A 89 -14.71 16.06 1.47
C TYR A 89 -14.58 17.56 1.18
N GLN A 90 -13.67 17.95 0.28
CA GLN A 90 -13.50 19.37 -0.05
C GLN A 90 -14.79 19.99 -0.63
N GLU A 91 -15.55 19.21 -1.40
CA GLU A 91 -16.82 19.66 -1.98
C GLU A 91 -18.02 19.57 -1.03
N THR A 92 -18.12 18.49 -0.25
CA THR A 92 -19.29 18.23 0.59
C THR A 92 -19.16 18.77 2.02
N GLN A 93 -17.94 18.98 2.50
CA GLN A 93 -17.60 19.34 3.88
C GLN A 93 -18.27 18.43 4.92
N ALA A 94 -18.64 17.20 4.54
CA ALA A 94 -19.38 16.31 5.41
C ALA A 94 -18.48 15.80 6.57
N PRO A 95 -18.93 15.89 7.84
CA PRO A 95 -18.12 15.54 9.00
C PRO A 95 -17.58 14.11 9.02
N LEU A 96 -18.22 13.19 8.29
CA LEU A 96 -17.81 11.79 8.20
C LEU A 96 -16.41 11.65 7.58
N PHE A 97 -16.02 12.54 6.68
CA PHE A 97 -14.73 12.44 5.98
C PHE A 97 -13.55 13.03 6.75
N SER A 98 -13.77 13.71 7.89
CA SER A 98 -12.66 14.20 8.72
C SER A 98 -11.81 13.08 9.34
N PHE A 99 -12.36 11.87 9.42
CA PHE A 99 -11.65 10.68 9.89
C PHE A 99 -10.80 10.00 8.81
N VAL A 100 -10.88 10.44 7.55
CA VAL A 100 -10.15 9.81 6.43
C VAL A 100 -8.64 9.88 6.65
N ASP A 101 -8.11 11.02 7.07
CA ASP A 101 -6.68 11.22 7.30
C ASP A 101 -6.13 10.28 8.41
N PRO A 102 -6.68 10.28 9.65
CA PRO A 102 -6.23 9.34 10.68
C PRO A 102 -6.37 7.87 10.28
N VAL A 103 -7.48 7.51 9.62
CA VAL A 103 -7.72 6.14 9.17
C VAL A 103 -6.73 5.73 8.09
N ARG A 104 -6.43 6.61 7.13
CA ARG A 104 -5.41 6.38 6.09
C ARG A 104 -4.06 6.12 6.75
N ASP A 105 -3.63 6.99 7.66
CA ASP A 105 -2.29 6.93 8.23
C ASP A 105 -2.11 5.66 9.08
N VAL A 106 -3.10 5.32 9.93
CA VAL A 106 -3.10 4.05 10.68
C VAL A 106 -3.13 2.84 9.76
N SER A 107 -3.92 2.89 8.67
CA SER A 107 -3.99 1.80 7.70
C SER A 107 -2.65 1.60 6.97
N VAL A 108 -1.94 2.69 6.63
CA VAL A 108 -0.60 2.63 6.03
C VAL A 108 0.39 1.97 7.00
N ILE A 109 0.40 2.37 8.27
CA ILE A 109 1.24 1.76 9.31
C ILE A 109 0.93 0.26 9.43
N ALA A 110 -0.35 -0.11 9.51
CA ALA A 110 -0.78 -1.50 9.59
C ALA A 110 -0.32 -2.33 8.37
N VAL A 111 -0.37 -1.78 7.16
CA VAL A 111 0.12 -2.44 5.93
C VAL A 111 1.63 -2.61 5.96
N VAL A 112 2.39 -1.62 6.44
CA VAL A 112 3.84 -1.71 6.57
C VAL A 112 4.22 -2.77 7.61
N THR A 113 3.58 -2.76 8.78
CA THR A 113 3.77 -3.79 9.81
C THR A 113 3.43 -5.19 9.26
N TRP A 114 2.31 -5.32 8.54
CA TRP A 114 1.93 -6.58 7.90
C TRP A 114 2.96 -7.05 6.87
N PHE A 115 3.49 -6.14 6.05
CA PHE A 115 4.57 -6.43 5.10
C PHE A 115 5.81 -6.96 5.81
N LEU A 116 6.27 -6.29 6.87
CA LEU A 116 7.47 -6.69 7.60
C LEU A 116 7.30 -8.05 8.29
N LEU A 117 6.15 -8.31 8.92
CA LEU A 117 5.87 -9.62 9.53
C LEU A 117 5.85 -10.75 8.49
N ARG A 118 5.28 -10.47 7.31
CA ARG A 118 5.27 -11.41 6.19
C ARG A 118 6.67 -11.62 5.63
N LEU A 119 7.49 -10.57 5.54
CA LEU A 119 8.88 -10.65 5.10
C LEU A 119 9.69 -11.55 6.03
N ILE A 120 9.61 -11.32 7.35
CA ILE A 120 10.31 -12.14 8.35
C ILE A 120 9.94 -13.61 8.17
N ARG A 121 8.63 -13.92 8.09
CA ARG A 121 8.14 -15.29 7.88
C ARG A 121 8.66 -15.90 6.58
N ASN A 122 8.66 -15.16 5.48
CA ASN A 122 9.13 -15.66 4.19
C ASN A 122 10.64 -15.91 4.20
N VAL A 123 11.42 -15.05 4.86
CA VAL A 123 12.87 -15.23 5.01
C VAL A 123 13.17 -16.46 5.86
N GLU A 124 12.52 -16.62 7.02
CA GLU A 124 12.64 -17.83 7.85
C GLU A 124 12.35 -19.10 7.03
N GLN A 125 11.24 -19.11 6.30
CA GLN A 125 10.85 -20.25 5.46
C GLN A 125 11.86 -20.53 4.34
N ASN A 126 12.40 -19.49 3.71
CA ASN A 126 13.38 -19.65 2.64
C ASN A 126 14.74 -20.14 3.15
N LEU A 127 15.19 -19.69 4.32
CA LEU A 127 16.44 -20.16 4.93
C LEU A 127 16.38 -21.62 5.40
N LEU A 128 15.18 -22.11 5.74
CA LEU A 128 14.95 -23.49 6.16
C LEU A 128 14.65 -24.47 5.01
N ARG A 129 14.72 -24.01 3.75
CA ARG A 129 14.51 -24.86 2.58
C ARG A 129 15.66 -25.87 2.41
N PRO A 130 15.38 -27.12 2.01
CA PRO A 130 16.41 -28.14 1.82
C PRO A 130 17.55 -27.68 0.91
N GLU A 131 17.23 -27.00 -0.19
CA GLU A 131 18.22 -26.55 -1.18
C GLU A 131 19.19 -25.51 -0.61
N VAL A 132 18.72 -24.66 0.31
CA VAL A 132 19.53 -23.63 0.98
C VAL A 132 20.36 -24.24 2.10
N LEU A 133 19.80 -25.21 2.83
CA LEU A 133 20.49 -25.91 3.92
C LEU A 133 21.64 -26.79 3.41
N GLU A 134 21.52 -27.34 2.19
CA GLU A 134 22.58 -28.08 1.51
C GLU A 134 23.77 -27.18 1.12
N GLU A 135 23.50 -25.94 0.67
CA GLU A 135 24.55 -24.96 0.33
C GLU A 135 25.17 -24.31 1.58
N LYS A 136 24.35 -24.03 2.61
CA LYS A 136 24.81 -23.44 3.87
C LYS A 136 23.92 -23.92 5.03
N PRO A 137 24.44 -24.80 5.92
CA PRO A 137 23.67 -25.29 7.03
C PRO A 137 23.43 -24.15 8.03
N TYR A 138 22.18 -23.72 8.13
CA TYR A 138 21.74 -22.79 9.17
C TYR A 138 21.20 -23.56 10.37
N ASP A 139 21.54 -23.11 11.58
CA ASP A 139 20.95 -23.64 12.80
C ASP A 139 19.50 -23.16 12.94
N ARG A 140 18.59 -24.13 12.98
CA ARG A 140 17.14 -23.89 13.09
C ARG A 140 16.77 -23.15 14.37
N THR A 141 17.45 -23.44 15.48
CA THR A 141 17.12 -22.82 16.76
C THR A 141 17.45 -21.33 16.76
N THR A 142 18.57 -20.95 16.13
CA THR A 142 18.96 -19.55 15.94
C THR A 142 17.99 -18.80 15.03
N ILE A 143 17.57 -19.38 13.89
CA ILE A 143 16.58 -18.75 13.00
C ILE A 143 15.26 -18.51 13.72
N ASP A 144 14.75 -19.51 14.44
CA ASP A 144 13.49 -19.40 15.18
C ASP A 144 13.56 -18.35 16.30
N ALA A 145 14.68 -18.29 17.02
CA ALA A 145 14.88 -17.30 18.07
C ALA A 145 14.94 -15.87 17.51
N LEU A 146 15.76 -15.65 16.47
CA LEU A 146 15.88 -14.35 15.80
C LEU A 146 14.54 -13.90 15.22
N GLY A 147 13.84 -14.84 14.60
CA GLY A 147 12.51 -14.66 14.05
C GLY A 147 11.46 -14.17 15.03
N LYS A 148 11.44 -14.74 16.24
CA LYS A 148 10.54 -14.32 17.33
C LYS A 148 10.87 -12.90 17.82
N ILE A 149 12.17 -12.60 18.00
CA ILE A 149 12.63 -11.28 18.45
C ILE A 149 12.25 -10.20 17.44
N LEU A 150 12.53 -10.43 16.15
CA LEU A 150 12.19 -9.48 15.08
C LEU A 150 10.67 -9.26 14.98
N ARG A 151 9.87 -10.33 15.04
CA ARG A 151 8.40 -10.20 15.03
C ARG A 151 7.88 -9.39 16.20
N ALA A 152 8.38 -9.66 17.42
CA ALA A 152 7.99 -8.91 18.61
C ALA A 152 8.34 -7.42 18.46
N SER A 153 9.56 -7.11 18.01
CA SER A 153 10.01 -5.74 17.77
C SER A 153 9.13 -5.01 16.77
N VAL A 154 8.86 -5.62 15.60
CA VAL A 154 8.00 -5.04 14.56
C VAL A 154 6.58 -4.78 15.05
N ILE A 155 6.01 -5.70 15.83
CA ILE A 155 4.67 -5.54 16.41
C ILE A 155 4.66 -4.37 17.39
N ILE A 156 5.60 -4.33 18.33
CA ILE A 156 5.69 -3.27 19.34
C ILE A 156 5.85 -1.92 18.66
N THR A 157 6.80 -1.78 17.73
CA THR A 157 7.00 -0.54 16.98
C THR A 157 5.76 -0.15 16.18
N GLY A 158 5.12 -1.10 15.49
CA GLY A 158 3.90 -0.85 14.71
C GLY A 158 2.76 -0.32 15.58
N VAL A 159 2.53 -0.94 16.74
CA VAL A 159 1.51 -0.50 17.71
C VAL A 159 1.83 0.89 18.25
N LEU A 160 3.08 1.14 18.65
CA LEU A 160 3.50 2.44 19.18
C LEU A 160 3.32 3.57 18.15
N VAL A 161 3.70 3.33 16.89
CA VAL A 161 3.54 4.32 15.82
C VAL A 161 2.06 4.54 15.51
N ALA A 162 1.23 3.49 15.46
CA ALA A 162 -0.21 3.63 15.26
C ALA A 162 -0.89 4.43 16.39
N MET A 163 -0.50 4.19 17.64
CA MET A 163 -1.00 4.96 18.79
C MET A 163 -0.59 6.43 18.71
N GLN A 164 0.64 6.73 18.31
CA GLN A 164 1.12 8.10 18.12
C GLN A 164 0.31 8.84 17.06
N THR A 165 0.06 8.19 15.93
CA THR A 165 -0.74 8.75 14.84
C THR A 165 -2.17 9.10 15.28
N LEU A 166 -2.74 8.34 16.21
CA LEU A 166 -4.05 8.61 16.81
C LEU A 166 -4.02 9.69 17.90
N GLY A 167 -2.86 10.28 18.19
CA GLY A 167 -2.71 11.34 19.20
C GLY A 167 -2.52 10.83 20.63
N TYR A 168 -2.32 9.52 20.84
CA TYR A 168 -1.93 9.02 22.15
C TYR A 168 -0.45 9.32 22.41
N SER A 169 -0.15 9.87 23.59
CA SER A 169 1.24 10.13 23.97
C SER A 169 1.96 8.82 24.31
N ILE A 170 3.08 8.57 23.62
CA ILE A 170 4.02 7.47 23.91
C ILE A 170 4.49 7.55 25.36
N SER A 171 4.68 8.78 25.87
CA SER A 171 5.11 9.03 27.24
C SER A 171 4.12 8.45 28.25
N GLY A 172 2.83 8.39 27.93
CA GLY A 172 1.83 7.72 28.77
C GLY A 172 2.06 6.21 28.85
N VAL A 173 2.30 5.55 27.72
CA VAL A 173 2.55 4.10 27.67
C VAL A 173 3.90 3.72 28.30
N LEU A 174 4.93 4.55 28.11
CA LEU A 174 6.25 4.35 28.72
C LEU A 174 6.29 4.65 30.22
N ALA A 175 5.37 5.49 30.73
CA ALA A 175 5.25 5.80 32.15
C ALA A 175 4.53 4.72 32.98
N PHE A 176 3.90 3.74 32.33
CA PHE A 176 3.32 2.55 32.99
C PHE A 176 4.35 1.41 33.20
N GLY A 177 5.63 1.69 32.97
CA GLY A 177 6.75 0.83 33.37
C GLY A 177 7.18 1.08 34.81
#